data_AF-A0A222ENP1-F1
#
_entry.id   AF-A0A222ENP1-F1
#
_cell.length_a   1.000
_cell.length_b   1.000
_cell.length_c   1.000
_cell.angle_alpha   90.00
_cell.angle_beta   90.00
_cell.angle_gamma   90.00
#
_symmetry.space_group_name_H-M   'P 1'
#
loop_
_entity.id
_entity.type
_entity.pdbx_description
1 polymer ?
#
loop_
_entity_poly.entity_id
_entity_poly.type
_entity_poly.pdbx_seq_one_letter_code
_entity_poly.pdbx_strand_id
1 'polypeptide(L)'
;MKIFKNFSDCKTPFFKSLFFISIESIIPGLLIWFLLGYDFSYSFKYDLPTPRGAYIFLILFSYLIYTFSITAVFYFLKLHKADNFTYSLTITSCLIVLYILGILIENVSYWIFVKFLIILVVAILVLPFSVLITMLFNNLSIKKNEEYEQMLLAYKNGEVIPTSRLIKAQRYQKFILNKQKQKEELEKFKESLNNKIEEKINEENIKKLAKIKSINEKLDKKELKQRKKEEEKNSQFKK
;
A
#
# COMPACT_ATOMS: atom_id res chain seq x y z
N MET A 1 26.26 -7.29 2.94
CA MET A 1 24.97 -6.61 2.69
C MET A 1 24.05 -6.88 3.88
N LYS A 2 24.04 -6.00 4.90
CA LYS A 2 23.13 -6.13 6.05
C LYS A 2 21.76 -5.58 5.62
N ILE A 3 20.86 -6.47 5.20
CA ILE A 3 19.55 -6.11 4.60
C ILE A 3 18.54 -5.62 5.65
N PHE A 4 18.82 -5.77 6.95
CA PHE A 4 17.96 -5.26 8.01
C PHE A 4 18.73 -4.23 8.84
N LYS A 5 18.56 -2.95 8.50
CA LYS A 5 18.78 -1.87 9.48
C LYS A 5 17.77 -2.09 10.61
N ASN A 6 18.20 -1.95 11.86
CA ASN A 6 17.28 -2.05 12.98
C ASN A 6 16.18 -1.00 12.81
N PHE A 7 14.92 -1.40 13.03
CA PHE A 7 13.76 -0.53 12.86
C PHE A 7 13.85 0.76 13.72
N SER A 8 14.57 0.68 14.85
CA SER A 8 14.94 1.81 15.70
C SER A 8 15.73 2.89 14.97
N ASP A 9 16.61 2.52 14.03
CA ASP A 9 17.52 3.45 13.36
C ASP A 9 16.82 4.25 12.25
N CYS A 10 15.64 3.79 11.85
CA CYS A 10 14.79 4.41 10.84
C CYS A 10 13.81 5.44 11.42
N LYS A 11 13.63 5.46 12.75
CA LYS A 11 12.68 6.33 13.44
C LYS A 11 13.34 7.45 14.22
N THR A 12 12.60 8.54 14.41
CA THR A 12 13.03 9.61 15.30
C THR A 12 12.84 9.15 16.75
N PRO A 13 13.81 9.35 17.66
CA PRO A 13 13.62 9.07 19.08
C PRO A 13 12.38 9.78 19.62
N PHE A 14 11.61 9.12 20.48
CA PHE A 14 10.28 9.60 20.90
C PHE A 14 10.28 11.05 21.39
N PHE A 15 11.14 11.41 22.35
CA PHE A 15 11.19 12.79 22.88
C PHE A 15 11.58 13.83 21.83
N LYS A 16 12.45 13.45 20.89
CA LYS A 16 12.83 14.32 19.77
C LYS A 16 11.64 14.52 18.83
N SER A 17 10.94 13.44 18.48
CA SER A 17 9.72 13.49 17.67
C SER A 17 8.67 14.36 18.34
N LEU A 18 8.39 14.16 19.63
CA LEU A 18 7.43 14.94 20.40
C LEU A 18 7.76 16.43 20.39
N PHE A 19 9.02 16.80 20.64
CA PHE A 19 9.46 18.20 20.60
C PHE A 19 9.17 18.87 19.25
N PHE A 20 9.51 18.19 18.14
CA PHE A 20 9.25 18.70 16.81
C PHE A 20 7.75 18.77 16.50
N ILE A 21 6.99 17.72 16.82
CA ILE A 21 5.52 17.71 16.68
C ILE A 21 4.88 18.87 17.46
N SER A 22 5.41 19.20 18.65
CA SER A 22 4.93 20.32 19.44
C SER A 22 5.12 21.65 18.71
N ILE A 23 6.28 21.90 18.12
CA ILE A 23 6.58 23.14 17.41
C ILE A 23 5.84 23.22 16.06
N GLU A 24 5.80 22.11 15.34
CA GLU A 24 5.26 22.04 13.98
C GLU A 24 3.73 22.07 13.97
N SER A 25 3.08 21.46 14.98
CA SER A 25 1.64 21.23 14.99
C SER A 25 0.97 21.72 16.29
N ILE A 26 1.33 21.16 17.46
CA ILE A 26 0.53 21.36 18.67
C ILE A 26 0.48 22.84 19.10
N ILE A 27 1.63 23.50 19.21
CA ILE A 27 1.73 24.90 19.64
C ILE A 27 0.98 25.83 18.67
N PRO A 28 1.23 25.80 17.34
CA PRO A 28 0.46 26.60 16.39
C PRO A 28 -1.05 26.32 16.44
N GLY A 29 -1.45 25.05 16.54
CA GLY A 29 -2.85 24.67 16.62
C GLY A 29 -3.54 25.17 17.89
N LEU A 30 -2.86 25.10 19.04
CA LEU A 30 -3.34 25.68 20.29
C LEU A 30 -3.41 27.20 20.22
N LEU A 31 -2.44 27.88 19.59
CA LEU A 31 -2.49 29.32 19.38
C LEU A 31 -3.71 29.73 18.55
N ILE A 32 -3.99 29.02 17.45
CA ILE A 32 -5.20 29.26 16.65
C ILE A 32 -6.46 29.00 17.48
N TRP A 33 -6.49 27.91 18.26
CA TRP A 33 -7.62 27.61 19.13
C TRP A 33 -7.82 28.66 20.22
N PHE A 34 -6.77 29.22 20.83
CA PHE A 34 -6.90 30.30 21.81
C PHE A 34 -7.35 31.62 21.17
N LEU A 35 -6.77 31.98 20.01
CA LEU A 35 -7.06 33.26 19.36
C LEU A 35 -8.41 33.30 18.66
N LEU A 36 -8.86 32.17 18.13
CA LEU A 36 -10.05 32.09 17.28
C LEU A 36 -11.08 31.07 17.78
N GLY A 37 -10.85 30.43 18.92
CA GLY A 37 -11.72 29.41 19.49
C GLY A 37 -13.12 29.93 19.77
N TYR A 38 -14.09 29.03 19.68
CA TYR A 38 -15.49 29.37 19.93
C TYR A 38 -15.80 29.52 21.43
N ASP A 39 -14.96 28.94 22.29
CA ASP A 39 -15.20 28.80 23.73
C ASP A 39 -14.67 29.99 24.55
N PHE A 40 -13.88 30.87 23.95
CA PHE A 40 -13.20 31.96 24.65
C PHE A 40 -13.90 33.31 24.40
N SER A 41 -14.17 34.04 25.48
CA SER A 41 -14.79 35.37 25.43
C SER A 41 -13.91 36.43 24.75
N TYR A 42 -12.60 36.22 24.70
CA TYR A 42 -11.60 37.10 24.07
C TYR A 42 -11.25 36.71 22.63
N SER A 43 -12.04 35.82 22.01
CA SER A 43 -11.77 35.30 20.66
C SER A 43 -11.90 36.39 19.59
N PHE A 44 -10.86 36.56 18.78
CA PHE A 44 -10.81 37.50 17.64
C PHE A 44 -11.74 37.10 16.47
N LYS A 45 -12.46 35.98 16.60
CA LYS A 45 -13.47 35.51 15.65
C LYS A 45 -14.45 36.61 15.21
N TYR A 46 -14.87 37.46 16.15
CA TYR A 46 -15.89 38.48 15.89
C TYR A 46 -15.33 39.71 15.19
N ASP A 47 -14.01 39.93 15.31
CA ASP A 47 -13.26 41.03 14.69
C ASP A 47 -12.84 40.72 13.24
N LEU A 48 -13.09 39.49 12.77
CA LEU A 48 -12.82 39.10 11.38
C LEU A 48 -13.78 39.79 10.40
N PRO A 49 -13.30 40.22 9.21
CA PRO A 49 -14.14 40.81 8.19
C PRO A 49 -15.19 39.84 7.65
N THR A 50 -16.28 40.37 7.10
CA THR A 50 -17.28 39.57 6.38
C THR A 50 -16.78 39.24 4.95
N PRO A 51 -16.87 37.97 4.49
CA PRO A 51 -17.44 36.80 5.16
C PRO A 51 -16.44 36.08 6.09
N ARG A 52 -16.78 35.99 7.38
CA ARG A 52 -15.90 35.43 8.43
C ARG A 52 -15.44 34.00 8.17
N GLY A 53 -16.33 33.16 7.63
CA GLY A 53 -16.03 31.77 7.32
C GLY A 53 -14.87 31.59 6.32
N ALA A 54 -14.71 32.51 5.36
CA ALA A 54 -13.63 32.44 4.38
C ALA A 54 -12.27 32.72 5.04
N TYR A 55 -12.19 33.70 5.93
CA TYR A 55 -10.98 34.00 6.70
C TYR A 55 -10.61 32.85 7.63
N ILE A 56 -11.59 32.27 8.31
CA ILE A 56 -11.39 31.09 9.16
C ILE A 56 -10.83 29.93 8.32
N PHE A 57 -11.43 29.65 7.16
CA PHE A 57 -10.93 28.62 6.24
C PHE A 57 -9.49 28.90 5.80
N LEU A 58 -9.17 30.14 5.41
CA LEU A 58 -7.82 30.52 5.02
C LEU A 58 -6.81 30.33 6.14
N ILE A 59 -7.17 30.67 7.38
CA ILE A 59 -6.29 30.47 8.55
C ILE A 59 -6.02 28.98 8.78
N LEU A 60 -7.06 28.15 8.79
CA LEU A 60 -6.91 26.69 8.95
C LEU A 60 -6.14 26.05 7.80
N PHE A 61 -6.37 26.51 6.57
CA PHE A 61 -5.63 26.05 5.39
C PHE A 61 -4.16 26.49 5.45
N SER A 62 -3.89 27.72 5.87
CA SER A 62 -2.54 28.23 6.08
C SER A 62 -1.81 27.47 7.17
N TYR A 63 -2.52 27.03 8.21
CA TYR A 63 -1.97 26.17 9.27
C TYR A 63 -1.55 24.80 8.72
N LEU A 64 -2.36 24.17 7.86
CA LEU A 64 -1.98 22.93 7.19
C LEU A 64 -0.72 23.09 6.32
N ILE A 65 -0.66 24.17 5.53
CA ILE A 65 0.51 24.49 4.70
C ILE A 65 1.73 24.76 5.58
N TYR A 66 1.56 25.51 6.67
CA TYR A 66 2.60 25.81 7.63
C TYR A 66 3.19 24.51 8.19
N THR A 67 2.36 23.62 8.75
CA THR A 67 2.80 22.33 9.30
C THR A 67 3.59 21.54 8.25
N PHE A 68 3.03 21.37 7.05
CA PHE A 68 3.72 20.62 6.00
C PHE A 68 5.08 21.25 5.65
N SER A 69 5.13 22.57 5.50
CA SER A 69 6.34 23.29 5.10
C SER A 69 7.41 23.24 6.18
N ILE A 70 7.05 23.45 7.44
CA ILE A 70 8.01 23.44 8.55
C ILE A 70 8.54 22.02 8.82
N THR A 71 7.67 20.99 8.77
CA THR A 71 8.10 19.59 8.85
C THR A 71 9.05 19.25 7.69
N ALA A 72 8.79 19.75 6.48
CA ALA A 72 9.68 19.56 5.34
C ALA A 72 11.04 20.24 5.53
N VAL A 73 11.07 21.48 6.01
CA VAL A 73 12.31 22.20 6.32
C VAL A 73 13.14 21.43 7.35
N PHE A 74 12.55 21.03 8.47
CA PHE A 74 13.25 20.30 9.52
C PHE A 74 13.71 18.90 9.08
N TYR A 75 12.94 18.24 8.21
CA TYR A 75 13.37 17.01 7.54
C TYR A 75 14.61 17.24 6.66
N PHE A 76 14.63 18.28 5.82
CA PHE A 76 15.78 18.59 4.95
C PHE A 76 17.02 18.99 5.76
N LEU A 77 16.83 19.66 6.89
CA LEU A 77 17.89 19.97 7.87
C LEU A 77 18.34 18.73 8.69
N LYS A 78 17.76 17.55 8.43
CA LYS A 78 18.04 16.28 9.12
C LYS A 78 17.81 16.33 10.64
N LEU A 79 16.93 17.22 11.10
CA LEU A 79 16.60 17.35 12.51
C LEU A 79 15.72 16.18 12.98
N HIS A 80 14.86 15.65 12.13
CA HIS A 80 14.08 14.43 12.39
C HIS A 80 13.99 13.56 11.13
N LYS A 81 13.45 12.35 11.29
CA LYS A 81 13.20 11.41 10.18
C LYS A 81 11.83 11.69 9.54
N ALA A 82 11.53 10.97 8.47
CA ALA A 82 10.30 11.17 7.70
C ALA A 82 9.02 10.77 8.48
N ASP A 83 9.14 9.97 9.54
CA ASP A 83 8.02 9.55 10.39
C ASP A 83 7.24 10.72 11.00
N ASN A 84 7.92 11.84 11.28
CA ASN A 84 7.27 13.05 11.77
C ASN A 84 6.18 13.61 10.84
N PHE A 85 6.27 13.42 9.52
CA PHE A 85 5.20 13.84 8.60
C PHE A 85 3.88 13.13 8.92
N THR A 86 3.93 11.84 9.27
CA THR A 86 2.72 11.11 9.65
C THR A 86 2.08 11.73 10.87
N TYR A 87 2.88 12.03 11.90
CA TYR A 87 2.37 12.53 13.17
C TYR A 87 1.93 13.99 13.08
N SER A 88 2.74 14.88 12.51
CA SER A 88 2.46 16.31 12.43
C SER A 88 1.22 16.61 11.58
N LEU A 89 1.08 15.94 10.42
CA LEU A 89 -0.08 16.11 9.54
C LEU A 89 -1.35 15.55 10.16
N THR A 90 -1.29 14.36 10.75
CA THR A 90 -2.47 13.75 11.41
C THR A 90 -2.96 14.62 12.56
N ILE A 91 -2.05 15.07 13.45
CA ILE A 91 -2.41 15.92 14.59
C ILE A 91 -2.97 17.27 14.09
N THR A 92 -2.35 17.87 13.07
CA THR A 92 -2.83 19.12 12.46
C THR A 92 -4.24 18.96 11.93
N SER A 93 -4.52 17.90 11.18
CA SER A 93 -5.87 17.63 10.67
C SER A 93 -6.89 17.38 11.78
N CYS A 94 -6.52 16.64 12.84
CA CYS A 94 -7.38 16.46 14.00
C CYS A 94 -7.72 17.80 14.68
N LEU A 95 -6.74 18.68 14.85
CA LEU A 95 -6.93 20.02 15.44
C LEU A 95 -7.80 20.92 14.55
N ILE A 96 -7.61 20.88 13.22
CA ILE A 96 -8.46 21.60 12.27
C ILE A 96 -9.91 21.12 12.38
N VAL A 97 -10.14 19.81 12.42
CA VAL A 97 -11.51 19.26 12.55
C VAL A 97 -12.10 19.58 13.91
N LEU A 98 -11.34 19.49 14.99
CA LEU A 98 -11.79 19.90 16.32
C LEU A 98 -12.26 21.35 16.30
N TYR A 99 -11.53 22.23 15.63
CA TYR A 99 -11.90 23.64 15.49
C TYR A 99 -13.18 23.82 14.66
N ILE A 100 -13.29 23.15 13.51
CA ILE A 100 -14.50 23.20 12.66
C ILE A 100 -15.74 22.71 13.42
N LEU A 101 -15.61 21.60 14.16
CA LEU A 101 -16.70 21.05 14.98
C LEU A 101 -17.05 21.98 16.16
N GLY A 102 -16.08 22.72 16.70
CA GLY A 102 -16.32 23.75 17.70
C GLY A 102 -17.19 24.90 17.18
N ILE A 103 -17.12 25.22 15.89
CA ILE A 103 -17.98 26.23 15.25
C ILE A 103 -19.35 25.66 14.89
N LEU A 104 -19.39 24.44 14.33
CA LEU A 104 -20.62 23.88 13.74
C LEU A 104 -21.57 23.26 14.76
N ILE A 105 -21.07 22.77 15.89
CA ILE A 105 -21.84 21.99 16.85
C ILE A 105 -21.74 22.63 18.23
N GLU A 106 -22.89 22.81 18.88
CA GLU A 106 -22.98 23.34 20.23
C GLU A 106 -22.25 22.48 21.27
N ASN A 107 -21.81 23.11 22.36
CA ASN A 107 -21.05 22.46 23.43
C ASN A 107 -21.97 21.87 24.50
N VAL A 108 -22.76 20.87 24.13
CA VAL A 108 -23.57 20.08 25.06
C VAL A 108 -22.88 18.74 25.33
N SER A 109 -22.99 18.20 26.54
CA SER A 109 -22.23 17.01 27.00
C SER A 109 -22.32 15.81 26.05
N TYR A 110 -23.48 15.52 25.45
CA TYR A 110 -23.62 14.42 24.48
C TYR A 110 -22.89 14.70 23.16
N TRP A 111 -22.91 15.95 22.68
CA TRP A 111 -22.22 16.35 21.45
C TRP A 111 -20.70 16.26 21.57
N ILE A 112 -20.14 16.40 22.78
CA ILE A 112 -18.69 16.20 23.01
C ILE A 112 -18.28 14.78 22.63
N PHE A 113 -19.06 13.77 23.00
CA PHE A 113 -18.77 12.38 22.63
C PHE A 113 -18.85 12.16 21.11
N VAL A 114 -19.85 12.76 20.45
CA VAL A 114 -19.97 12.72 18.99
C VAL A 114 -18.80 13.41 18.30
N LYS A 115 -18.36 14.58 18.78
CA LYS A 115 -17.18 15.29 18.27
C LYS A 115 -15.92 14.42 18.39
N PHE A 116 -15.74 13.74 19.52
CA PHE A 116 -14.63 12.81 19.72
C PHE A 116 -14.64 11.64 18.70
N LEU A 117 -15.81 11.03 18.47
CA LEU A 117 -15.95 9.97 17.46
C LEU A 117 -15.61 10.47 16.04
N ILE A 118 -16.07 11.67 15.67
CA ILE A 118 -15.76 12.27 14.36
C ILE A 118 -14.25 12.49 14.22
N ILE A 119 -13.58 13.03 15.24
CA ILE A 119 -12.13 13.24 15.22
C ILE A 119 -11.38 11.91 15.06
N LEU A 120 -11.84 10.84 15.73
CA LEU A 120 -11.25 9.51 15.63
C LEU A 120 -11.39 8.96 14.20
N VAL A 121 -12.57 9.07 13.60
CA VAL A 121 -12.80 8.67 12.20
C VAL A 121 -11.90 9.47 11.25
N VAL A 122 -11.79 10.78 11.45
CA VAL A 122 -10.89 11.63 10.65
C VAL A 122 -9.44 11.20 10.80
N ALA A 123 -8.97 10.91 12.02
CA ALA A 123 -7.62 10.41 12.24
C ALA A 123 -7.36 9.13 11.44
N ILE A 124 -8.31 8.18 11.46
CA ILE A 124 -8.22 6.93 10.68
C ILE A 124 -8.13 7.21 9.18
N LEU A 125 -8.89 8.19 8.66
CA LEU A 125 -8.89 8.53 7.23
C LEU A 125 -7.64 9.31 6.79
N VAL A 126 -7.10 10.18 7.64
CA VAL A 126 -5.94 11.02 7.35
C VAL A 126 -4.62 10.26 7.52
N LEU A 127 -4.57 9.27 8.41
CA LEU A 127 -3.37 8.47 8.66
C LEU A 127 -2.80 7.83 7.38
N PRO A 128 -3.58 7.13 6.52
CA PRO A 128 -3.09 6.58 5.26
C PRO A 128 -2.46 7.65 4.35
N PHE A 129 -3.10 8.81 4.22
CA PHE A 129 -2.55 9.92 3.43
C PHE A 129 -1.23 10.42 3.98
N SER A 130 -1.14 10.58 5.30
CA SER A 130 0.07 11.05 5.96
C SER A 130 1.20 10.01 5.87
N VAL A 131 0.87 8.71 5.94
CA VAL A 131 1.82 7.61 5.71
C VAL A 131 2.33 7.60 4.27
N LEU A 132 1.48 7.86 3.27
CA LEU A 132 1.93 7.96 1.88
C LEU A 132 2.95 9.08 1.69
N ILE A 133 2.73 10.25 2.30
CA ILE A 133 3.69 11.37 2.29
C ILE A 133 5.02 10.93 2.93
N THR A 134 4.96 10.31 4.11
CA THR A 134 6.14 9.75 4.78
C THR A 134 6.90 8.75 3.90
N MET A 135 6.18 7.86 3.20
CA MET A 135 6.79 6.90 2.28
C MET A 135 7.50 7.60 1.12
N LEU A 136 6.91 8.66 0.55
CA LEU A 136 7.55 9.44 -0.52
C LEU A 136 8.87 10.06 -0.05
N PHE A 137 8.88 10.73 1.10
CA PHE A 137 10.10 11.33 1.65
C PHE A 137 11.13 10.27 2.07
N ASN A 138 10.69 9.13 2.61
CA ASN A 138 11.61 8.05 2.94
C ASN A 138 12.27 7.45 1.68
N ASN A 139 11.49 7.25 0.61
CA ASN A 139 12.01 6.76 -0.67
C ASN A 139 13.03 7.72 -1.30
N LEU A 140 12.79 9.04 -1.22
CA LEU A 140 13.76 10.05 -1.65
C LEU A 140 15.09 9.96 -0.87
N SER A 141 15.02 9.75 0.45
CA SER A 141 16.21 9.56 1.29
C SER A 141 16.97 8.29 0.93
N ILE A 142 16.26 7.17 0.77
CA ILE A 142 16.85 5.88 0.38
C ILE A 142 17.59 6.02 -0.95
N LYS A 143 16.93 6.58 -1.96
CA LYS A 143 17.52 6.80 -3.28
C LYS A 143 18.82 7.63 -3.21
N LYS A 144 18.83 8.70 -2.42
CA LYS A 144 20.03 9.53 -2.25
C LYS A 144 21.17 8.78 -1.55
N ASN A 145 20.85 7.94 -0.56
CA ASN A 145 21.85 7.13 0.13
C ASN A 145 22.44 6.05 -0.79
N GLU A 146 21.61 5.39 -1.62
CA GLU A 146 22.10 4.44 -2.62
C GLU A 146 23.04 5.10 -3.63
N GLU A 147 22.68 6.29 -4.13
CA GLU A 147 23.54 7.07 -5.05
C GLU A 147 24.88 7.40 -4.39
N TYR A 148 24.86 7.79 -3.11
CA TYR A 148 26.08 8.07 -2.35
C TYR A 148 26.93 6.81 -2.11
N GLU A 149 26.32 5.68 -1.77
CA GLU A 149 27.02 4.40 -1.60
C GLU A 149 27.69 3.95 -2.90
N GLN A 150 27.01 4.11 -4.05
CA GLN A 150 27.60 3.80 -5.36
C GLN A 150 28.80 4.70 -5.68
N MET A 151 28.69 6.01 -5.42
CA MET A 151 29.80 6.93 -5.60
C MET A 151 30.99 6.60 -4.68
N LEU A 152 30.71 6.22 -3.43
CA LEU A 152 31.72 5.86 -2.45
C LEU A 152 32.43 4.54 -2.81
N LEU A 153 31.71 3.56 -3.34
CA LEU A 153 32.30 2.32 -3.87
C LEU A 153 33.19 2.59 -5.08
N ALA A 154 32.71 3.38 -6.05
CA ALA A 154 33.51 3.77 -7.21
C ALA A 154 34.80 4.48 -6.79
N TYR A 155 34.71 5.41 -5.84
CA TYR A 155 35.87 6.10 -5.27
C TYR A 155 36.86 5.13 -4.60
N LYS A 156 36.36 4.19 -3.79
CA LYS A 156 37.21 3.17 -3.13
C LYS A 156 37.91 2.23 -4.11
N ASN A 157 37.26 1.93 -5.23
CA ASN A 157 37.80 1.06 -6.27
C ASN A 157 38.72 1.80 -7.26
N GLY A 158 38.86 3.14 -7.14
CA GLY A 158 39.58 3.95 -8.12
C GLY A 158 38.87 4.07 -9.47
N GLU A 159 37.57 3.75 -9.52
CA GLU A 159 36.72 3.86 -10.70
C GLU A 159 36.23 5.31 -10.90
N VAL A 160 35.82 5.65 -12.13
CA VAL A 160 35.24 6.97 -12.43
C VAL A 160 33.93 7.14 -11.65
N ILE A 161 33.85 8.20 -10.83
CA ILE A 161 32.67 8.49 -10.02
C ILE A 161 31.46 8.68 -10.95
N PRO A 162 30.42 7.83 -10.85
CA PRO A 162 29.30 7.87 -11.76
C PRO A 162 28.46 9.14 -11.54
N THR A 163 28.15 9.84 -12.63
CA THR A 163 27.23 10.98 -12.58
C THR A 163 25.80 10.51 -12.30
N SER A 164 24.95 11.38 -11.75
CA SER A 164 23.53 11.05 -11.46
C SER A 164 22.75 10.56 -12.70
N ARG A 165 23.13 11.04 -13.90
CA ARG A 165 22.58 10.56 -15.18
C ARG A 165 22.99 9.12 -15.49
N LEU A 166 24.26 8.77 -15.25
CA LEU A 166 24.75 7.40 -15.41
C LEU A 166 24.06 6.43 -14.44
N ILE A 167 23.90 6.83 -13.17
CA ILE A 167 23.19 6.01 -12.18
C ILE A 167 21.73 5.77 -12.61
N LYS A 168 21.04 6.81 -13.12
CA LYS A 168 19.68 6.67 -13.66
C LYS A 168 19.64 5.72 -14.86
N ALA A 169 20.59 5.84 -15.78
CA ALA A 169 20.68 4.96 -16.95
C ALA A 169 20.90 3.49 -16.55
N GLN A 170 21.80 3.23 -15.60
CA GLN A 170 22.05 1.89 -15.06
C GLN A 170 20.80 1.29 -14.39
N ARG A 171 20.05 2.10 -13.61
CA ARG A 171 18.78 1.66 -13.01
C ARG A 171 17.75 1.29 -14.08
N TYR A 172 17.65 2.09 -15.15
CA TYR A 172 16.73 1.84 -16.25
C TYR A 172 17.10 0.57 -17.03
N GLN A 173 18.40 0.37 -17.30
CA GLN A 173 18.90 -0.83 -17.95
C GLN A 173 18.60 -2.09 -17.11
N LYS A 174 18.83 -2.02 -15.79
CA LYS A 174 18.48 -3.10 -14.86
C LYS A 174 16.98 -3.39 -14.85
N PHE A 175 16.14 -2.35 -14.90
CA PHE A 175 14.69 -2.50 -15.00
C PHE A 175 14.28 -3.22 -16.29
N ILE A 176 14.84 -2.84 -17.44
CA ILE A 176 14.58 -3.51 -18.72
C ILE A 176 14.97 -4.99 -18.65
N LEU A 177 16.16 -5.28 -18.12
CA LEU A 177 16.68 -6.64 -18.02
C LEU A 177 15.82 -7.51 -17.09
N ASN A 178 15.36 -6.97 -15.96
CA ASN A 178 14.44 -7.69 -15.08
C ASN A 178 13.07 -7.93 -15.74
N LYS A 179 12.58 -6.96 -16.53
CA LYS A 179 11.31 -7.12 -17.27
C LYS A 179 11.42 -8.20 -18.35
N GLN A 180 12.58 -8.33 -18.99
CA GLN A 180 12.86 -9.41 -19.94
C GLN A 180 12.87 -10.77 -19.23
N LYS A 181 13.60 -10.89 -18.11
CA LYS A 181 13.61 -12.12 -17.29
C LYS A 181 12.22 -12.54 -16.84
N GLN A 182 11.39 -11.60 -16.37
CA GLN A 182 10.01 -11.88 -15.98
C GLN A 182 9.17 -12.39 -17.17
N LYS A 183 9.39 -11.88 -18.38
CA LYS A 183 8.72 -12.40 -19.58
C LYS A 183 9.16 -13.82 -19.89
N GLU A 184 10.46 -14.09 -19.87
CA GLU A 184 11.00 -15.44 -20.11
C GLU A 184 10.49 -16.44 -19.06
N GLU A 185 10.44 -16.06 -17.78
CA GLU A 185 9.85 -16.89 -16.72
C GLU A 185 8.37 -17.16 -16.96
N LEU A 186 7.62 -16.16 -17.42
CA LEU A 186 6.20 -16.29 -17.70
C LEU A 186 5.93 -17.15 -18.94
N GLU A 187 6.79 -17.09 -19.96
CA GLU A 187 6.75 -17.97 -21.13
C GLU A 187 7.03 -19.43 -20.75
N LYS A 188 8.10 -19.68 -19.99
CA LYS A 188 8.39 -21.02 -19.44
C LYS A 188 7.24 -21.55 -18.59
N PHE A 189 6.61 -20.67 -17.79
CA PHE A 189 5.45 -21.03 -16.99
C PHE A 189 4.24 -21.42 -17.86
N LYS A 190 3.95 -20.65 -18.92
CA LYS A 190 2.89 -20.98 -19.89
C LYS A 190 3.15 -22.31 -20.58
N GLU A 191 4.38 -22.56 -21.02
CA GLU A 191 4.77 -23.82 -21.64
C GLU A 191 4.57 -25.00 -20.68
N SER A 192 4.99 -24.84 -19.42
CA SER A 192 4.77 -25.86 -18.38
C SER A 192 3.29 -26.13 -18.10
N LEU A 193 2.43 -25.11 -18.20
CA LEU A 193 0.98 -25.24 -18.05
C LEU A 193 0.37 -25.97 -19.23
N ASN A 194 0.75 -25.62 -20.46
CA ASN A 194 0.27 -26.30 -21.66
C ASN A 194 0.62 -27.79 -21.65
N ASN A 195 1.87 -28.13 -21.29
CA ASN A 195 2.28 -29.54 -21.18
C ASN A 195 1.43 -30.29 -20.13
N LYS A 196 1.17 -29.68 -18.97
CA LYS A 196 0.28 -30.28 -17.95
C LYS A 196 -1.17 -30.43 -18.42
N ILE A 197 -1.66 -29.52 -19.25
CA ILE A 197 -3.01 -29.61 -19.84
C ILE A 197 -3.05 -30.75 -20.84
N GLU A 198 -2.06 -30.85 -21.73
CA GLU A 198 -1.95 -31.94 -22.71
C GLU A 198 -1.83 -33.31 -22.04
N GLU A 199 -1.00 -33.43 -21.00
CA GLU A 199 -0.89 -34.64 -20.18
C GLU A 199 -2.26 -35.05 -19.60
N LYS A 200 -3.00 -34.11 -19.00
CA LYS A 200 -4.35 -34.39 -18.46
C LYS A 200 -5.34 -34.81 -19.54
N ILE A 201 -5.33 -34.17 -20.70
CA ILE A 201 -6.20 -34.53 -21.84
C ILE A 201 -5.88 -35.95 -22.31
N ASN A 202 -4.59 -36.29 -22.41
CA ASN A 202 -4.15 -37.62 -22.81
C ASN A 202 -4.55 -38.68 -21.78
N GLU A 203 -4.38 -38.41 -20.48
CA GLU A 203 -4.86 -39.30 -19.43
C GLU A 203 -6.38 -39.54 -19.49
N GLU A 204 -7.17 -38.48 -19.71
CA GLU A 204 -8.62 -38.60 -19.85
C GLU A 204 -9.01 -39.41 -21.09
N ASN A 205 -8.32 -39.21 -22.21
CA ASN A 205 -8.56 -39.97 -23.45
C ASN A 205 -8.22 -41.45 -23.27
N ILE A 206 -7.10 -41.77 -22.61
CA ILE A 206 -6.73 -43.16 -22.28
C ILE A 206 -7.79 -43.79 -21.38
N LYS A 207 -8.27 -43.07 -20.34
CA LYS A 207 -9.34 -43.54 -19.45
C LYS A 207 -10.65 -43.78 -20.22
N LYS A 208 -11.01 -42.91 -21.17
CA LYS A 208 -12.19 -43.09 -22.04
C LYS A 208 -12.05 -44.31 -22.93
N LEU A 209 -10.90 -44.50 -23.59
CA LEU A 209 -10.63 -45.66 -24.44
C LEU A 209 -10.66 -46.98 -23.64
N ALA A 210 -10.09 -47.00 -22.43
CA ALA A 210 -10.14 -48.15 -21.54
C ALA A 210 -11.58 -48.50 -21.13
N LYS A 211 -12.41 -47.49 -20.83
CA LYS A 211 -13.85 -47.69 -20.56
C LYS A 211 -14.56 -48.28 -21.77
N ILE A 212 -14.35 -47.74 -22.98
CA ILE A 212 -14.96 -48.25 -24.22
C ILE A 212 -14.57 -49.72 -24.45
N LYS A 213 -13.28 -50.07 -24.33
CA LYS A 213 -12.82 -51.47 -24.44
C LYS A 213 -13.53 -52.39 -23.44
N SER A 214 -13.62 -51.97 -22.17
CA SER A 214 -14.31 -52.76 -21.13
C SER A 214 -15.81 -52.94 -21.38
N ILE A 215 -16.46 -51.97 -22.04
CA ILE A 215 -17.87 -52.06 -22.43
C ILE A 215 -18.03 -53.03 -23.60
N ASN A 216 -17.19 -52.92 -24.62
CA ASN A 216 -17.22 -53.82 -25.78
C ASN A 216 -16.97 -55.27 -25.36
N GLU A 217 -15.98 -55.53 -24.50
CA GLU A 217 -15.76 -56.88 -23.96
C GLU A 217 -16.98 -57.44 -23.20
N LYS A 218 -17.72 -56.58 -22.48
CA LYS A 218 -18.96 -56.98 -21.81
C LYS A 218 -20.08 -57.26 -22.80
N LEU A 219 -20.18 -56.50 -23.89
CA LEU A 219 -21.16 -56.72 -24.95
C LEU A 219 -20.83 -57.99 -25.73
N ASP A 220 -19.58 -58.21 -26.12
CA ASP A 220 -19.12 -59.43 -26.80
C ASP A 220 -19.39 -60.69 -25.97
N LYS A 221 -19.14 -60.63 -24.65
CA LYS A 221 -19.48 -61.72 -23.73
C LYS A 221 -20.98 -61.97 -23.64
N LYS A 222 -21.82 -60.94 -23.79
CA LYS A 222 -23.29 -61.09 -23.82
C LYS A 222 -23.76 -61.68 -25.15
N GLU A 223 -23.22 -61.22 -26.28
CA GLU A 223 -23.51 -61.78 -27.61
C GLU A 223 -23.10 -63.25 -27.70
N LEU A 224 -21.89 -63.61 -27.25
CA LEU A 224 -21.44 -65.00 -27.23
C LEU A 224 -22.36 -65.91 -26.40
N LYS A 225 -22.86 -65.40 -25.27
CA LYS A 225 -23.85 -66.14 -24.45
C LYS A 225 -25.20 -66.29 -25.17
N GLN A 226 -25.63 -65.28 -25.93
CA GLN A 226 -26.86 -65.36 -26.73
C GLN A 226 -26.71 -66.34 -27.89
N ARG A 227 -25.63 -66.26 -28.67
CA ARG A 227 -25.33 -67.19 -29.76
C ARG A 227 -25.27 -68.65 -29.29
N LYS A 228 -24.58 -68.91 -28.16
CA LYS A 228 -24.57 -70.26 -27.55
C LYS A 228 -25.97 -70.76 -27.16
N LYS A 229 -26.82 -69.89 -26.61
CA LYS A 229 -28.22 -70.23 -26.28
C LYS A 229 -29.06 -70.49 -27.54
N GLU A 230 -28.83 -69.76 -28.62
CA GLU A 230 -29.51 -69.99 -29.91
C GLU A 230 -29.05 -71.29 -30.56
N GLU A 231 -27.74 -71.59 -30.52
CA GLU A 231 -27.17 -72.87 -30.96
C GLU A 231 -27.75 -74.06 -30.16
N GLU A 232 -27.82 -73.94 -28.83
CA GLU A 232 -28.43 -74.95 -27.96
C GLU A 232 -29.92 -75.17 -28.29
N LYS A 233 -30.69 -74.10 -28.49
CA LYS A 233 -32.10 -74.19 -28.91
C LYS A 233 -32.27 -74.85 -30.29
N ASN A 234 -31.45 -74.46 -31.27
CA ASN A 234 -31.49 -75.06 -32.60
C ASN A 234 -31.04 -76.54 -32.60
N SER A 235 -30.18 -76.94 -31.66
CA SER A 235 -29.77 -78.33 -31.47
C SER A 235 -30.85 -79.21 -30.82
N GLN A 236 -31.70 -78.64 -29.97
CA GLN A 236 -32.84 -79.34 -29.36
C GLN A 236 -34.01 -79.57 -30.33
N PHE A 237 -34.16 -78.72 -31.36
CA PHE A 237 -35.17 -78.90 -32.41
C PHE A 237 -34.78 -79.91 -33.50
N LYS A 238 -33.54 -80.44 -33.49
CA LYS A 238 -33.03 -81.44 -34.45
C LYS A 238 -32.97 -82.87 -33.90
N LYS A 239 -33.52 -83.12 -32.71
CA LYS A 239 -33.76 -84.46 -32.15
C LYS A 239 -35.26 -84.75 -32.14
#